data_AF-A0A7Y5NAX0-F1
#
_entry.id   AF-A0A7Y5NAX0-F1
#
_cell.length_a   1.000
_cell.length_b   1.000
_cell.length_c   1.000
_cell.angle_alpha   90.00
_cell.angle_beta   90.00
_cell.angle_gamma   90.00
#
_symmetry.space_group_name_H-M   'P 1'
#
loop_
_entity.id
_entity.type
_entity.pdbx_description
1 polymer ?
#
loop_
_entity_poly.entity_id
_entity_poly.type
_entity_poly.pdbx_seq_one_letter_code
_entity_poly.pdbx_strand_id
1 'polypeptide(L)'
;MPVERRAPRAPSHPARAGWLTVAAFLTAALAVAELRQPAGDILKKPFQNLAIADLVSPSADAFGKSGEVKLRVALPGEDVEYPLEVEGDPTKIRYSWVRTGSDSLVDAARPLGGAKLVAPSAPGMYHLALLSEGQRTVVSEMTVAVLVPFAEKVGSSINGYRIGTYLAEKLGGRHDAPEGFIEVGPQDVDLAVTKHFRVGDFLTHDGQSTWPRYVALDPKLLDKLELVIEQVVRMRGDSVAPDRSVALDVHSGFRTPIHNVAVKRSARDSRHQYGDAADVTIDANFDGRFTAADSRLVALAVEAVEQDHPELRGGMGLYTSRRYSTPYVHIDARGKRARWRG
;
A
#
# COMPACT_ATOMS: atom_id res chain seq x y z
N MET A 1 -86.50 -28.14 64.45
CA MET A 1 -85.96 -29.32 65.15
C MET A 1 -85.02 -30.01 64.17
N PRO A 2 -83.76 -30.28 64.56
CA PRO A 2 -82.56 -29.61 64.04
C PRO A 2 -81.73 -30.54 63.13
N VAL A 3 -80.78 -30.07 62.32
CA VAL A 3 -79.40 -29.76 62.72
C VAL A 3 -78.77 -28.67 61.84
N GLU A 4 -78.11 -27.72 62.50
CA GLU A 4 -77.27 -26.64 62.00
C GLU A 4 -76.14 -27.10 61.05
N ARG A 5 -75.73 -26.24 60.10
CA ARG A 5 -74.45 -25.50 60.21
C ARG A 5 -74.28 -24.44 59.10
N ARG A 6 -73.84 -23.27 59.55
CA ARG A 6 -73.50 -22.05 58.80
C ARG A 6 -72.46 -22.29 57.69
N ALA A 7 -72.61 -21.57 56.58
CA ALA A 7 -71.55 -21.26 55.61
C ALA A 7 -70.75 -20.01 56.06
N PRO A 8 -69.87 -19.43 55.23
CA PRO A 8 -68.49 -19.83 54.93
C PRO A 8 -67.49 -18.74 55.37
N ARG A 9 -66.19 -19.03 55.43
CA ARG A 9 -65.15 -17.97 55.38
C ARG A 9 -63.79 -18.54 55.00
N ALA A 10 -63.33 -18.17 53.80
CA ALA A 10 -61.92 -18.21 53.43
C ALA A 10 -61.21 -16.95 53.96
N PRO A 11 -60.02 -17.10 54.54
CA PRO A 11 -58.93 -16.14 54.34
C PRO A 11 -57.60 -16.90 54.16
N SER A 12 -56.54 -16.40 53.56
CA SER A 12 -56.26 -15.21 52.77
C SER A 12 -54.80 -15.41 52.33
N HIS A 13 -54.56 -15.67 51.04
CA HIS A 13 -53.19 -15.68 50.54
C HIS A 13 -52.75 -14.23 50.25
N PRO A 14 -51.57 -13.80 50.72
CA PRO A 14 -51.04 -12.48 50.40
C PRO A 14 -50.51 -12.52 48.97
N ALA A 15 -51.29 -11.99 48.02
CA ALA A 15 -50.83 -11.87 46.65
C ALA A 15 -49.87 -10.68 46.53
N ARG A 16 -48.59 -11.02 46.37
CA ARG A 16 -47.45 -10.18 45.96
C ARG A 16 -47.68 -9.51 44.59
N ALA A 17 -48.70 -8.66 44.47
CA ALA A 17 -49.08 -8.02 43.20
C ALA A 17 -48.92 -6.49 43.18
N GLY A 18 -48.31 -5.89 44.23
CA GLY A 18 -48.09 -4.44 44.30
C GLY A 18 -46.66 -3.98 43.97
N TRP A 19 -45.65 -4.84 44.14
CA TRP A 19 -44.23 -4.42 44.03
C TRP A 19 -43.67 -4.54 42.60
N LEU A 20 -44.17 -5.49 41.80
CA LEU A 20 -43.72 -5.67 40.41
C LEU A 20 -44.25 -4.57 39.47
N THR A 21 -45.44 -4.03 39.74
CA THR A 21 -46.03 -2.94 38.94
C THR A 21 -45.33 -1.60 39.21
N VAL A 22 -44.95 -1.32 40.45
CA VAL A 22 -44.22 -0.07 40.80
C VAL A 22 -42.79 -0.08 40.22
N ALA A 23 -42.11 -1.23 40.23
CA ALA A 23 -40.79 -1.37 39.61
C ALA A 23 -40.83 -1.20 38.07
N ALA A 24 -41.88 -1.72 37.41
CA ALA A 24 -42.09 -1.54 35.97
C ALA A 24 -42.41 -0.09 35.59
N PHE A 25 -43.16 0.64 36.43
CA PHE A 25 -43.41 2.07 36.20
C PHE A 25 -42.20 2.96 36.46
N LEU A 26 -41.36 2.64 37.45
CA LEU A 26 -40.12 3.40 37.71
C LEU A 26 -39.07 3.20 36.60
N THR A 27 -38.96 1.99 36.06
CA THR A 27 -38.06 1.71 34.92
C THR A 27 -38.55 2.35 33.62
N ALA A 28 -39.87 2.34 33.36
CA ALA A 28 -40.44 3.06 32.22
C ALA A 28 -40.32 4.59 32.36
N ALA A 29 -40.46 5.14 33.57
CA ALA A 29 -40.30 6.57 33.82
C ALA A 29 -38.83 7.04 33.68
N LEU A 30 -37.87 6.22 34.12
CA LEU A 30 -36.44 6.47 33.87
C LEU A 30 -36.09 6.38 32.39
N ALA A 31 -36.61 5.37 31.67
CA ALA A 31 -36.42 5.25 30.23
C ALA A 31 -37.04 6.43 29.46
N VAL A 32 -38.21 6.93 29.86
CA VAL A 32 -38.84 8.11 29.25
C VAL A 32 -38.10 9.40 29.62
N ALA A 33 -37.49 9.50 30.80
CA ALA A 33 -36.65 10.66 31.16
C ALA A 33 -35.33 10.67 30.39
N GLU A 34 -34.76 9.50 30.07
CA GLU A 34 -33.57 9.35 29.24
C GLU A 34 -33.87 9.58 27.75
N LEU A 35 -35.05 9.16 27.26
CA LEU A 35 -35.54 9.40 25.89
C LEU A 35 -36.15 10.79 25.66
N ARG A 36 -36.45 11.56 26.72
CA ARG A 36 -36.97 12.94 26.66
C ARG A 36 -35.96 13.97 27.15
N GLN A 37 -34.67 13.63 27.25
CA GLN A 37 -33.67 14.67 27.16
C GLN A 37 -33.80 15.29 25.76
N PRO A 38 -34.16 16.58 25.63
CA PRO A 38 -34.07 17.22 24.33
C PRO A 38 -32.63 17.08 23.85
N ALA A 39 -32.44 17.01 22.52
CA ALA A 39 -31.16 16.97 21.83
C ALA A 39 -30.30 18.25 22.08
N GLY A 40 -30.08 18.59 23.34
CA GLY A 40 -29.27 19.72 23.81
C GLY A 40 -27.78 19.37 23.85
N ASP A 41 -27.43 18.09 23.90
CA ASP A 41 -26.04 17.62 23.79
C ASP A 41 -25.59 17.43 22.32
N ILE A 42 -26.50 17.55 21.36
CA ILE A 42 -26.18 17.58 19.91
C ILE A 42 -25.84 19.01 19.44
N LEU A 43 -26.07 20.04 20.26
CA LEU A 43 -25.88 21.44 19.87
C LEU A 43 -24.77 22.20 20.62
N LYS A 44 -23.88 21.51 21.35
CA LYS A 44 -22.66 22.12 21.92
C LYS A 44 -21.46 21.18 21.95
N LYS A 45 -20.94 20.81 20.79
CA LYS A 45 -19.49 20.86 20.58
C LYS A 45 -19.20 22.02 19.63
N PRO A 46 -18.91 23.23 20.14
CA PRO A 46 -18.42 24.28 19.26
C PRO A 46 -17.06 23.80 18.79
N PHE A 47 -16.92 23.53 17.49
CA PHE A 47 -15.64 23.37 16.78
C PHE A 47 -14.57 22.67 17.62
N GLN A 48 -14.64 21.35 17.76
CA GLN A 48 -13.38 20.63 17.89
C GLN A 48 -12.58 21.05 16.65
N ASN A 49 -11.41 21.66 16.86
CA ASN A 49 -10.46 21.89 15.78
C ASN A 49 -10.18 20.52 15.17
N LEU A 50 -10.93 20.16 14.11
CA LEU A 50 -10.65 18.97 13.32
C LEU A 50 -9.21 19.11 12.87
N ALA A 51 -8.39 18.10 13.14
CA ALA A 51 -7.04 18.11 12.62
C ALA A 51 -7.14 18.14 11.10
N ILE A 52 -6.20 18.77 10.39
CA ILE A 52 -6.20 18.73 8.92
C ILE A 52 -6.21 17.27 8.40
N ALA A 53 -5.66 16.32 9.16
CA ALA A 53 -5.73 14.89 8.87
C ALA A 53 -7.16 14.32 8.83
N ASP A 54 -8.05 14.87 9.66
CA ASP A 54 -9.48 14.51 9.67
C ASP A 54 -10.24 15.19 8.52
N LEU A 55 -9.64 16.21 7.89
CA LEU A 55 -10.23 16.97 6.79
C LEU A 55 -9.71 16.53 5.43
N VAL A 56 -8.52 15.93 5.36
CA VAL A 56 -7.91 15.50 4.10
C VAL A 56 -7.07 14.26 4.28
N SER A 57 -7.37 13.25 3.48
CA SER A 57 -6.62 11.98 3.41
C SER A 57 -6.47 11.53 1.94
N PRO A 58 -5.51 10.65 1.61
CA PRO A 58 -5.51 9.97 0.33
C PRO A 58 -6.81 9.18 0.16
N SER A 59 -7.47 9.34 -0.99
CA SER A 59 -8.67 8.55 -1.31
C SER A 59 -8.31 7.08 -1.55
N ALA A 60 -9.30 6.19 -1.45
CA ALA A 60 -9.04 4.75 -1.60
C ALA A 60 -8.36 4.35 -2.93
N ASP A 61 -8.64 5.07 -4.01
CA ASP A 61 -8.04 4.87 -5.33
C ASP A 61 -6.60 5.43 -5.45
N ALA A 62 -6.11 6.14 -4.44
CA ALA A 62 -4.72 6.55 -4.35
C ALA A 62 -3.74 5.37 -4.18
N PHE A 63 -4.22 4.19 -3.78
CA PHE A 63 -3.36 3.05 -3.44
C PHE A 63 -3.29 1.96 -4.51
N GLY A 64 -3.61 2.29 -5.77
CA GLY A 64 -3.59 1.34 -6.88
C GLY A 64 -4.80 0.39 -6.87
N LYS A 65 -4.79 -0.62 -7.74
CA LYS A 65 -5.87 -1.62 -7.86
C LYS A 65 -5.91 -2.58 -6.67
N SER A 66 -4.75 -2.91 -6.11
CA SER A 66 -4.63 -3.66 -4.87
C SER A 66 -5.15 -2.92 -3.65
N GLY A 67 -5.17 -1.58 -3.69
CA GLY A 67 -5.41 -0.74 -2.52
C GLY A 67 -4.23 -0.70 -1.53
N GLU A 68 -3.06 -1.22 -1.92
CA GLU A 68 -1.91 -1.38 -1.00
C GLU A 68 -0.64 -0.67 -1.50
N VAL A 69 -0.66 0.00 -2.66
CA VAL A 69 0.51 0.72 -3.21
C VAL A 69 0.68 2.08 -2.55
N LYS A 70 1.81 2.28 -1.87
CA LYS A 70 2.14 3.50 -1.11
C LYS A 70 3.15 4.40 -1.82
N LEU A 71 3.47 4.09 -3.08
CA LEU A 71 4.47 4.82 -3.87
C LEU A 71 3.84 5.47 -5.09
N ARG A 72 4.13 6.76 -5.27
CA ARG A 72 3.97 7.49 -6.53
C ARG A 72 5.35 7.95 -7.02
N VAL A 73 5.50 8.05 -8.34
CA VAL A 73 6.73 8.52 -8.98
C VAL A 73 6.42 9.67 -9.91
N ALA A 74 7.34 10.63 -10.00
CA ALA A 74 7.28 11.74 -10.95
C ALA A 74 8.69 12.25 -11.24
N LEU A 75 8.89 12.87 -12.41
CA LEU A 75 10.09 13.64 -12.67
C LEU A 75 10.06 14.98 -11.90
N PRO A 76 11.23 15.63 -11.71
CA PRO A 76 11.31 16.89 -10.99
C PRO A 76 10.39 17.98 -11.58
N GLY A 77 9.54 18.55 -10.74
CA GLY A 77 8.63 19.64 -11.12
C GLY A 77 7.43 19.24 -12.00
N GLU A 78 7.25 17.95 -12.31
CA GLU A 78 6.08 17.47 -13.05
C GLU A 78 4.86 17.26 -12.15
N ASP A 79 3.69 17.08 -12.77
CA ASP A 79 2.46 16.74 -12.06
C ASP A 79 2.49 15.27 -11.60
N VAL A 80 2.17 15.04 -10.33
CA VAL A 80 1.91 13.72 -9.75
C VAL A 80 0.43 13.58 -9.42
N GLU A 81 -0.16 12.45 -9.81
CA GLU A 81 -1.52 12.10 -9.41
C GLU A 81 -1.54 11.63 -7.96
N TYR A 82 -2.21 12.41 -7.12
CA TYR A 82 -2.39 12.22 -5.68
C TYR A 82 -3.88 12.45 -5.36
N PRO A 83 -4.75 11.45 -5.61
CA PRO A 83 -6.16 11.52 -5.27
C PRO A 83 -6.34 11.73 -3.76
N LEU A 84 -7.21 12.68 -3.40
CA LEU A 84 -7.48 13.07 -2.01
C LEU A 84 -8.99 13.11 -1.77
N GLU A 85 -9.41 12.59 -0.63
CA GLU A 85 -10.71 12.88 -0.04
C GLU A 85 -10.57 14.14 0.80
N VAL A 86 -11.43 15.14 0.55
CA VAL A 86 -11.44 16.41 1.29
C VAL A 86 -12.80 16.61 1.93
N GLU A 87 -12.84 16.63 3.25
CA GLU A 87 -13.96 17.06 4.06
C GLU A 87 -13.83 18.57 4.36
N GLY A 88 -14.85 19.36 4.00
CA GLY A 88 -14.87 20.80 4.25
C GLY A 88 -14.53 21.65 3.02
N ASP A 89 -13.99 22.86 3.25
CA ASP A 89 -13.69 23.84 2.19
C ASP A 89 -12.23 23.69 1.70
N PRO A 90 -11.99 23.09 0.52
CA PRO A 90 -10.64 22.88 -0.01
C PRO A 90 -9.91 24.18 -0.34
N THR A 91 -10.63 25.31 -0.54
CA THR A 91 -10.02 26.58 -0.97
C THR A 91 -9.11 27.19 0.09
N LYS A 92 -9.29 26.78 1.35
CA LYS A 92 -8.45 27.18 2.48
C LYS A 92 -7.19 26.31 2.64
N ILE A 93 -7.15 25.18 1.95
CA ILE A 93 -6.08 24.20 2.10
C ILE A 93 -4.97 24.53 1.12
N ARG A 94 -3.75 24.57 1.65
CA ARG A 94 -2.53 24.67 0.87
C ARG A 94 -1.71 23.41 1.07
N TYR A 95 -0.88 23.08 0.11
CA TYR A 95 0.04 21.96 0.22
C TYR A 95 1.48 22.39 -0.03
N SER A 96 2.41 21.66 0.54
CA SER A 96 3.83 21.65 0.22
C SER A 96 4.35 20.22 0.41
N TRP A 97 5.65 20.03 0.35
CA TRP A 97 6.30 18.73 0.50
C TRP A 97 7.28 18.77 1.65
N VAL A 98 7.45 17.62 2.30
CA VAL A 98 8.49 17.39 3.31
C VAL A 98 9.31 16.20 2.86
N ARG A 99 10.63 16.32 2.88
CA ARG A 99 11.51 15.19 2.54
C ARG A 99 11.42 14.13 3.63
N THR A 100 11.52 12.85 3.28
CA THR A 100 11.60 11.77 4.27
C THR A 100 12.73 12.04 5.27
N GLY A 101 12.43 11.90 6.56
CA GLY A 101 13.38 12.19 7.65
C GLY A 101 13.63 13.69 7.93
N SER A 102 12.87 14.61 7.32
CA SER A 102 12.96 16.06 7.56
C SER A 102 11.61 16.64 7.94
N ASP A 103 11.63 17.60 8.87
CA ASP A 103 10.44 18.37 9.25
C ASP A 103 10.28 19.68 8.49
N SER A 104 11.27 20.09 7.69
CA SER A 104 11.20 21.33 6.92
C SER A 104 10.39 21.17 5.63
N LEU A 105 9.58 22.19 5.32
CA LEU A 105 8.93 22.31 4.02
C LEU A 105 9.99 22.56 2.95
N VAL A 106 9.85 21.88 1.81
CA VAL A 106 10.79 21.99 0.68
C VAL A 106 10.57 23.29 -0.09
N ASP A 107 9.31 23.65 -0.32
CA ASP A 107 8.90 24.82 -1.10
C ASP A 107 7.82 25.64 -0.39
N ALA A 108 7.57 26.85 -0.91
CA ALA A 108 6.41 27.64 -0.53
C ALA A 108 5.10 26.89 -0.80
N ALA A 109 4.17 26.94 0.15
CA ALA A 109 2.90 26.24 0.04
C ALA A 109 2.05 26.79 -1.12
N ARG A 110 1.40 25.90 -1.86
CA ARG A 110 0.57 26.17 -3.04
C ARG A 110 -0.90 25.87 -2.75
N PRO A 111 -1.89 26.53 -3.38
CA PRO A 111 -3.30 26.18 -3.20
C PRO A 111 -3.58 24.73 -3.61
N LEU A 112 -4.41 24.02 -2.85
CA LEU A 112 -4.86 22.68 -3.22
C LEU A 112 -5.98 22.79 -4.26
N GLY A 113 -5.66 22.50 -5.54
CA GLY A 113 -6.57 22.68 -6.68
C GLY A 113 -7.23 21.40 -7.22
N GLY A 114 -6.93 20.24 -6.64
CA GLY A 114 -7.43 18.94 -7.08
C GLY A 114 -6.42 17.82 -6.84
N ALA A 115 -6.63 16.68 -7.52
CA ALA A 115 -5.82 15.46 -7.37
C ALA A 115 -4.45 15.51 -8.07
N LYS A 116 -4.14 16.56 -8.83
CA LYS A 116 -2.82 16.74 -9.45
C LYS A 116 -2.01 17.74 -8.65
N LEU A 117 -0.88 17.28 -8.13
CA LEU A 117 0.04 18.10 -7.35
C LEU A 117 1.36 18.22 -8.11
N VAL A 118 2.04 19.36 -7.97
CA VAL A 118 3.35 19.52 -8.60
C VAL A 118 4.41 18.95 -7.68
N ALA A 119 5.18 17.98 -8.18
CA ALA A 119 6.27 17.35 -7.48
C ALA A 119 7.40 18.35 -7.16
N PRO A 120 8.19 18.12 -6.08
CA PRO A 120 9.40 18.90 -5.82
C PRO A 120 10.35 18.98 -7.03
N SER A 121 11.09 20.08 -7.12
CA SER A 121 12.08 20.29 -8.20
C SER A 121 13.41 19.55 -7.98
N ALA A 122 13.62 18.98 -6.80
CA ALA A 122 14.81 18.20 -6.46
C ALA A 122 14.44 16.71 -6.29
N PRO A 123 15.26 15.78 -6.82
CA PRO A 123 15.08 14.34 -6.58
C PRO A 123 15.07 13.97 -5.09
N GLY A 124 14.34 12.90 -4.76
CA GLY A 124 14.23 12.39 -3.40
C GLY A 124 12.84 11.82 -3.10
N MET A 125 12.64 11.35 -1.87
CA MET A 125 11.33 10.89 -1.40
C MET A 125 10.69 11.91 -0.48
N TYR A 126 9.40 12.12 -0.69
CA TYR A 126 8.63 13.18 -0.06
C TYR A 126 7.27 12.68 0.42
N HIS A 127 6.80 13.30 1.49
CA HIS A 127 5.42 13.20 1.94
C HIS A 127 4.70 14.53 1.72
N LEU A 128 3.40 14.44 1.47
CA LEU A 128 2.56 15.61 1.29
C LEU A 128 2.36 16.31 2.64
N ALA A 129 2.64 17.60 2.69
CA ALA A 129 2.34 18.44 3.85
C ALA A 129 1.15 19.33 3.52
N LEU A 130 0.08 19.21 4.30
CA LEU A 130 -1.14 20.01 4.17
C LEU A 130 -1.15 21.10 5.25
N LEU A 131 -1.55 22.31 4.84
CA LEU A 131 -1.55 23.51 5.66
C LEU A 131 -2.91 24.19 5.58
N SER A 132 -3.49 24.52 6.72
CA SER A 132 -4.76 25.24 6.82
C SER A 132 -4.83 25.97 8.17
N GLU A 133 -5.25 27.23 8.17
CA GLU A 133 -5.52 28.03 9.38
C GLU A 133 -4.41 27.97 10.47
N GLY A 134 -3.13 27.91 10.05
CA GLY A 134 -1.97 27.86 10.96
C GLY A 134 -1.63 26.45 11.48
N GLN A 135 -2.40 25.44 11.12
CA GLN A 135 -2.10 24.03 11.38
C GLN A 135 -1.36 23.38 10.21
N ARG A 136 -0.66 22.29 10.51
CA ARG A 136 0.04 21.46 9.54
C ARG A 136 -0.18 19.99 9.85
N THR A 137 -0.45 19.20 8.80
CA THR A 137 -0.47 17.74 8.84
C THR A 137 0.44 17.20 7.74
N VAL A 138 1.16 16.12 8.03
CA VAL A 138 1.92 15.37 7.02
C VAL A 138 1.19 14.06 6.75
N VAL A 139 0.91 13.79 5.47
CA VAL A 139 0.28 12.55 5.01
C VAL A 139 1.39 11.55 4.73
N SER A 140 1.66 10.68 5.70
CA SER A 140 2.79 9.73 5.66
C SER A 140 2.44 8.37 5.07
N GLU A 141 1.15 8.10 4.80
CA GLU A 141 0.64 6.84 4.26
C GLU A 141 1.09 6.60 2.82
N MET A 142 1.43 7.66 2.08
CA MET A 142 1.91 7.60 0.71
C MET A 142 3.19 8.44 0.55
N THR A 143 4.11 7.91 -0.24
CA THR A 143 5.39 8.54 -0.59
C THR A 143 5.38 8.92 -2.07
N VAL A 144 5.82 10.14 -2.36
CA VAL A 144 6.16 10.57 -3.72
C VAL A 144 7.67 10.52 -3.88
N ALA A 145 8.15 9.63 -4.75
CA ALA A 145 9.54 9.62 -5.17
C ALA A 145 9.71 10.50 -6.41
N VAL A 146 10.37 11.65 -6.22
CA VAL A 146 10.86 12.45 -7.33
C VAL A 146 12.13 11.81 -7.87
N LEU A 147 12.07 11.38 -9.12
CA LEU A 147 13.12 10.62 -9.76
C LEU A 147 14.34 11.50 -10.04
N VAL A 148 15.53 10.92 -9.96
CA VAL A 148 16.69 11.40 -10.72
C VAL A 148 16.44 11.07 -12.19
N PRO A 149 16.27 12.06 -13.08
CA PRO A 149 16.01 11.80 -14.49
C PRO A 149 17.09 10.93 -15.11
N PHE A 150 16.73 10.04 -16.04
CA PHE A 150 17.70 9.18 -16.72
C PHE A 150 18.84 9.97 -17.39
N ALA A 151 18.53 11.16 -17.89
CA ALA A 151 19.47 12.07 -18.53
C ALA A 151 20.61 12.54 -17.62
N GLU A 152 20.44 12.48 -16.28
CA GLU A 152 21.50 12.82 -15.31
C GLU A 152 22.60 11.73 -15.23
N LYS A 153 22.39 10.58 -15.87
CA LYS A 153 23.40 9.52 -15.90
C LYS A 153 24.59 9.92 -16.78
N VAL A 154 25.73 10.18 -16.13
CA VAL A 154 27.00 10.48 -16.80
C VAL A 154 27.77 9.18 -17.07
N GLY A 155 27.91 8.83 -18.35
CA GLY A 155 28.59 7.59 -18.75
C GLY A 155 27.85 6.38 -18.21
N SER A 156 28.45 5.62 -17.29
CA SER A 156 27.85 4.42 -16.69
C SER A 156 27.37 4.61 -15.25
N SER A 157 27.33 5.85 -14.74
CA SER A 157 27.11 6.09 -13.30
C SER A 157 26.21 7.30 -13.04
N ILE A 158 25.62 7.32 -11.84
CA ILE A 158 24.91 8.47 -11.26
C ILE A 158 25.54 8.69 -9.88
N ASN A 159 26.05 9.89 -9.61
CA ASN A 159 26.65 10.25 -8.31
C ASN A 159 27.62 9.20 -7.74
N GLY A 160 28.44 8.59 -8.61
CA GLY A 160 29.43 7.57 -8.25
C GLY A 160 28.88 6.14 -8.09
N TYR A 161 27.56 5.94 -8.07
CA TYR A 161 26.95 4.61 -8.12
C TYR A 161 26.94 4.06 -9.56
N ARG A 162 27.50 2.85 -9.76
CA ARG A 162 27.64 2.29 -11.11
C ARG A 162 26.35 1.59 -11.52
N ILE A 163 25.70 2.14 -12.55
CA ILE A 163 24.53 1.56 -13.21
C ILE A 163 24.98 0.67 -14.38
N GLY A 164 25.99 1.08 -15.13
CA GLY A 164 26.33 0.47 -16.40
C GLY A 164 25.63 1.17 -17.56
N THR A 165 25.52 0.47 -18.69
CA THR A 165 25.02 1.04 -19.95
C THR A 165 23.85 0.21 -20.45
N TYR A 166 22.72 0.87 -20.65
CA TYR A 166 21.51 0.29 -21.22
C TYR A 166 21.70 -0.06 -22.69
N LEU A 167 20.84 -0.95 -23.19
CA LEU A 167 20.85 -1.34 -24.59
C LEU A 167 20.46 -0.15 -25.50
N ALA A 168 19.52 0.68 -25.05
CA ALA A 168 19.08 1.91 -25.72
C ALA A 168 20.24 2.87 -26.00
N GLU A 169 21.18 2.98 -25.07
CA GLU A 169 22.37 3.83 -25.20
C GLU A 169 23.38 3.29 -26.23
N LYS A 170 23.38 1.97 -26.48
CA LYS A 170 24.32 1.32 -27.41
C LYS A 170 23.79 1.20 -28.82
N LEU A 171 22.49 0.90 -28.96
CA LEU A 171 21.88 0.53 -30.24
C LEU A 171 21.00 1.65 -30.83
N GLY A 172 20.70 2.71 -30.06
CA GLY A 172 19.92 3.87 -30.49
C GLY A 172 18.42 3.61 -30.64
N GLY A 173 17.60 4.56 -30.17
CA GLY A 173 16.21 4.88 -30.56
C GLY A 173 15.10 3.80 -30.56
N ARG A 174 15.40 2.51 -30.39
CA ARG A 174 14.45 1.39 -30.52
C ARG A 174 14.32 0.53 -29.25
N HIS A 175 15.06 0.87 -28.20
CA HIS A 175 15.01 0.16 -26.93
C HIS A 175 14.62 1.13 -25.82
N ASP A 176 13.86 0.62 -24.86
CA ASP A 176 13.38 1.40 -23.73
C ASP A 176 14.54 1.74 -22.79
N ALA A 177 14.36 2.80 -22.01
CA ALA A 177 15.15 3.13 -20.83
C ALA A 177 14.16 3.53 -19.72
N PRO A 178 14.51 3.38 -18.43
CA PRO A 178 13.74 3.99 -17.37
C PRO A 178 13.64 5.50 -17.60
N GLU A 179 12.52 6.09 -17.19
CA GLU A 179 12.37 7.55 -17.17
C GLU A 179 13.36 8.22 -16.21
N GLY A 180 13.63 7.54 -15.09
CA GLY A 180 14.59 7.94 -14.09
C GLY A 180 14.75 6.89 -13.01
N PHE A 181 15.37 7.30 -11.90
CA PHE A 181 15.69 6.43 -10.78
C PHE A 181 15.27 7.07 -9.47
N ILE A 182 14.66 6.28 -8.60
CA ILE A 182 14.46 6.66 -7.20
C ILE A 182 15.84 6.71 -6.54
N GLU A 183 16.18 7.85 -5.94
CA GLU A 183 17.36 7.98 -5.08
C GLU A 183 17.05 7.38 -3.71
N VAL A 184 17.81 6.36 -3.31
CA VAL A 184 17.63 5.64 -2.05
C VAL A 184 18.87 5.86 -1.18
N GLY A 185 18.71 6.61 -0.10
CA GLY A 185 19.71 6.73 0.95
C GLY A 185 19.62 5.58 1.97
N PRO A 186 20.61 5.45 2.88
CA PRO A 186 20.57 4.44 3.94
C PRO A 186 19.30 4.52 4.81
N GLN A 187 18.82 5.73 5.08
CA GLN A 187 17.62 5.97 5.89
C GLN A 187 16.32 5.56 5.19
N ASP A 188 16.34 5.37 3.88
CA ASP A 188 15.15 5.13 3.09
C ASP A 188 14.90 3.64 2.82
N VAL A 189 15.89 2.77 3.06
CA VAL A 189 15.85 1.33 2.69
C VAL A 189 14.62 0.62 3.25
N ASP A 190 14.19 0.98 4.46
CA ASP A 190 13.04 0.39 5.15
C ASP A 190 11.70 1.09 4.83
N LEU A 191 11.69 2.11 3.96
CA LEU A 191 10.47 2.79 3.56
C LEU A 191 9.53 1.82 2.84
N ALA A 192 8.33 1.65 3.40
CA ALA A 192 7.29 0.78 2.85
C ALA A 192 6.76 1.38 1.54
N VAL A 193 6.89 0.63 0.44
CA VAL A 193 6.32 1.01 -0.88
C VAL A 193 4.99 0.32 -1.14
N THR A 194 4.68 -0.73 -0.39
CA THR A 194 3.35 -1.35 -0.30
C THR A 194 3.08 -1.86 1.12
N LYS A 195 2.06 -2.72 1.30
CA LYS A 195 1.86 -3.48 2.54
C LYS A 195 2.96 -4.49 2.81
N HIS A 196 3.41 -5.23 1.79
CA HIS A 196 4.35 -6.32 1.94
C HIS A 196 5.78 -5.99 1.53
N PHE A 197 6.00 -4.88 0.82
CA PHE A 197 7.29 -4.54 0.24
C PHE A 197 7.83 -3.18 0.73
N ARG A 198 9.15 -3.13 0.86
CA ARG A 198 9.96 -1.92 1.12
C ARG A 198 10.77 -1.56 -0.11
N VAL A 199 11.23 -0.32 -0.23
CA VAL A 199 12.09 0.08 -1.35
C VAL A 199 13.39 -0.73 -1.39
N GLY A 200 13.91 -1.14 -0.23
CA GLY A 200 15.10 -1.97 -0.08
C GLY A 200 15.01 -3.32 -0.79
N ASP A 201 13.82 -3.92 -0.86
CA ASP A 201 13.58 -5.20 -1.53
C ASP A 201 13.86 -5.13 -3.04
N PHE A 202 13.84 -3.92 -3.60
CA PHE A 202 14.08 -3.68 -5.02
C PHE A 202 15.50 -3.19 -5.33
N LEU A 203 16.37 -2.98 -4.34
CA LEU A 203 17.76 -2.59 -4.58
C LEU A 203 18.54 -3.70 -5.30
N THR A 204 19.48 -3.32 -6.16
CA THR A 204 20.36 -4.30 -6.82
C THR A 204 21.34 -4.93 -5.84
N HIS A 205 21.44 -6.26 -5.86
CA HIS A 205 22.40 -7.04 -5.07
C HIS A 205 23.80 -7.08 -5.73
N ASP A 206 24.42 -5.93 -5.92
CA ASP A 206 25.69 -5.77 -6.68
C ASP A 206 26.95 -5.61 -5.81
N GLY A 207 26.79 -5.61 -4.49
CA GLY A 207 27.90 -5.49 -3.54
C GLY A 207 28.56 -4.10 -3.51
N GLN A 208 27.99 -3.09 -4.16
CA GLN A 208 28.53 -1.73 -4.12
C GLN A 208 28.27 -1.09 -2.75
N SER A 209 29.27 -0.43 -2.16
CA SER A 209 29.14 0.27 -0.88
C SER A 209 28.81 1.77 -1.01
N THR A 210 28.76 2.30 -2.23
CA THR A 210 28.44 3.70 -2.51
C THR A 210 26.97 4.00 -2.23
N TRP A 211 26.74 5.16 -1.62
CA TRP A 211 25.42 5.75 -1.39
C TRP A 211 25.39 7.20 -1.94
N PRO A 212 24.22 7.71 -2.35
CA PRO A 212 22.95 6.98 -2.46
C PRO A 212 22.98 5.89 -3.54
N ARG A 213 22.02 4.96 -3.46
CA ARG A 213 21.76 3.95 -4.50
C ARG A 213 20.57 4.38 -5.34
N TYR A 214 20.43 3.77 -6.51
CA TYR A 214 19.43 4.18 -7.49
C TYR A 214 18.64 2.98 -7.99
N VAL A 215 17.31 3.09 -7.98
CA VAL A 215 16.38 2.03 -8.39
C VAL A 215 15.38 2.57 -9.40
N ALA A 216 15.24 1.90 -10.54
CA ALA A 216 14.03 2.04 -11.35
C ALA A 216 12.95 1.12 -10.75
N LEU A 217 11.75 1.65 -10.51
CA LEU A 217 10.62 0.89 -9.96
C LEU A 217 9.32 1.43 -10.54
N ASP A 218 8.59 0.57 -11.24
CA ASP A 218 7.27 0.88 -11.80
C ASP A 218 6.18 0.53 -10.77
N PRO A 219 5.36 1.49 -10.31
CA PRO A 219 4.25 1.21 -9.38
C PRO A 219 3.27 0.13 -9.86
N LYS A 220 3.15 -0.14 -11.17
CA LYS A 220 2.32 -1.25 -11.69
C LYS A 220 2.85 -2.62 -11.29
N LEU A 221 4.17 -2.78 -11.16
CA LEU A 221 4.75 -4.01 -10.64
C LEU A 221 4.32 -4.23 -9.19
N LEU A 222 4.40 -3.17 -8.37
CA LEU A 222 4.00 -3.22 -6.95
C LEU A 222 2.54 -3.63 -6.81
N ASP A 223 1.67 -2.99 -7.60
CA ASP A 223 0.24 -3.27 -7.61
C ASP A 223 -0.06 -4.73 -7.98
N LYS A 224 0.61 -5.23 -9.02
CA LYS A 224 0.49 -6.62 -9.45
C LYS A 224 0.96 -7.61 -8.38
N LEU A 225 2.08 -7.33 -7.71
CA LEU A 225 2.62 -8.22 -6.68
C LEU A 225 1.66 -8.32 -5.49
N GLU A 226 1.08 -7.20 -5.05
CA GLU A 226 0.07 -7.18 -3.99
C GLU A 226 -1.19 -7.95 -4.38
N LEU A 227 -1.70 -7.77 -5.60
CA LEU A 227 -2.84 -8.56 -6.12
C LEU A 227 -2.52 -10.06 -6.21
N VAL A 228 -1.28 -10.43 -6.54
CA VAL A 228 -0.85 -11.84 -6.56
C VAL A 228 -0.84 -12.42 -5.15
N ILE A 229 -0.36 -11.67 -4.15
CA ILE A 229 -0.40 -12.09 -2.74
C ILE A 229 -1.85 -12.25 -2.28
N GLU A 230 -2.71 -11.27 -2.59
CA GLU A 230 -4.14 -11.34 -2.28
C GLU A 230 -4.79 -12.57 -2.93
N GLN A 231 -4.49 -12.81 -4.20
CA GLN A 231 -5.05 -13.95 -4.93
C GLN A 231 -4.55 -15.30 -4.37
N VAL A 232 -3.29 -15.38 -3.94
CA VAL A 232 -2.76 -16.55 -3.21
C VAL A 232 -3.56 -16.81 -1.94
N VAL A 233 -3.84 -15.77 -1.15
CA VAL A 233 -4.67 -15.88 0.07
C VAL A 233 -6.09 -16.34 -0.29
N ARG A 234 -6.73 -15.70 -1.28
CA ARG A 234 -8.08 -16.06 -1.75
C ARG A 234 -8.18 -17.51 -2.21
N MET A 235 -7.19 -18.02 -2.95
CA MET A 235 -7.16 -19.41 -3.43
C MET A 235 -7.13 -20.46 -2.31
N ARG A 236 -6.76 -20.08 -1.08
CA ARG A 236 -6.77 -20.99 0.09
C ARG A 236 -8.10 -20.97 0.85
N GLY A 237 -8.95 -19.96 0.63
CA GLY A 237 -10.22 -19.78 1.33
C GLY A 237 -10.05 -19.61 2.84
N ASP A 238 -11.12 -19.87 3.59
CA ASP A 238 -11.24 -19.62 5.04
C ASP A 238 -10.27 -20.40 5.93
N SER A 239 -9.45 -21.29 5.36
CA SER A 239 -8.45 -22.07 6.09
C SER A 239 -7.23 -21.26 6.52
N VAL A 240 -7.10 -20.03 6.02
CA VAL A 240 -6.05 -19.07 6.40
C VAL A 240 -6.72 -17.96 7.17
N ALA A 241 -6.26 -17.69 8.40
CA ALA A 241 -6.76 -16.57 9.18
C ALA A 241 -6.53 -15.27 8.40
N PRO A 242 -7.52 -14.35 8.34
CA PRO A 242 -7.43 -13.14 7.55
C PRO A 242 -6.28 -12.20 7.97
N ASP A 243 -5.66 -12.43 9.14
CA ASP A 243 -4.51 -11.68 9.65
C ASP A 243 -3.15 -12.36 9.42
N ARG A 244 -3.11 -13.56 8.81
CA ARG A 244 -1.86 -14.30 8.65
C ARG A 244 -1.01 -13.67 7.54
N SER A 245 0.15 -13.14 7.91
CA SER A 245 1.14 -12.66 6.95
C SER A 245 1.61 -13.81 6.04
N VAL A 246 1.70 -13.52 4.75
CA VAL A 246 2.28 -14.47 3.77
C VAL A 246 3.79 -14.38 3.88
N ALA A 247 4.46 -15.51 4.15
CA ALA A 247 5.93 -15.54 4.12
C ALA A 247 6.40 -15.38 2.67
N LEU A 248 7.26 -14.39 2.42
CA LEU A 248 7.80 -14.12 1.09
C LEU A 248 9.19 -13.52 1.15
N ASP A 249 9.87 -13.54 0.01
CA ASP A 249 11.17 -12.92 -0.21
C ASP A 249 11.29 -12.43 -1.66
N VAL A 250 11.94 -11.27 -1.84
CA VAL A 250 12.29 -10.73 -3.16
C VAL A 250 13.75 -11.09 -3.44
N HIS A 251 13.96 -12.17 -4.21
CA HIS A 251 15.30 -12.62 -4.58
C HIS A 251 16.03 -11.56 -5.43
N SER A 252 15.28 -10.83 -6.25
CA SER A 252 15.81 -9.76 -7.08
C SER A 252 14.70 -8.84 -7.57
N GLY A 253 14.78 -7.55 -7.23
CA GLY A 253 14.02 -6.48 -7.89
C GLY A 253 14.80 -5.83 -9.04
N PHE A 254 15.09 -4.54 -8.93
CA PHE A 254 15.84 -3.83 -9.96
C PHE A 254 17.27 -4.38 -10.12
N ARG A 255 17.71 -4.50 -11.37
CA ARG A 255 19.10 -4.86 -11.71
C ARG A 255 19.72 -3.76 -12.54
N THR A 256 20.79 -3.15 -12.05
CA THR A 256 21.64 -2.30 -12.89
C THR A 256 22.13 -3.07 -14.13
N PRO A 257 22.27 -2.44 -15.30
CA PRO A 257 22.83 -3.09 -16.48
C PRO A 257 24.17 -3.81 -16.24
N ILE A 258 25.07 -3.22 -15.44
CA ILE A 258 26.35 -3.86 -15.10
C ILE A 258 26.16 -5.14 -14.27
N HIS A 259 25.24 -5.13 -13.31
CA HIS A 259 24.92 -6.31 -12.52
C HIS A 259 24.20 -7.37 -13.35
N ASN A 260 23.25 -6.96 -14.20
CA ASN A 260 22.47 -7.87 -15.04
C ASN A 260 23.37 -8.74 -15.92
N VAL A 261 24.44 -8.19 -16.50
CA VAL A 261 25.42 -8.97 -17.30
C VAL A 261 26.17 -10.03 -16.49
N ALA A 262 26.37 -9.81 -15.19
CA ALA A 262 27.01 -10.78 -14.31
C ALA A 262 26.06 -11.91 -13.87
N VAL A 263 24.74 -11.69 -13.94
CA VAL A 263 23.74 -12.73 -13.63
C VAL A 263 23.75 -13.79 -14.73
N LYS A 264 24.05 -15.03 -14.34
CA LYS A 264 24.16 -16.16 -15.25
C LYS A 264 22.85 -16.37 -16.03
N ARG A 265 22.94 -16.41 -17.37
CA ARG A 265 21.81 -16.61 -18.31
C ARG A 265 20.74 -15.51 -18.28
N SER A 266 21.04 -14.35 -17.71
CA SER A 266 20.15 -13.20 -17.86
C SER A 266 20.04 -12.81 -19.34
N ALA A 267 18.85 -12.36 -19.75
CA ALA A 267 18.72 -11.66 -21.01
C ALA A 267 19.45 -10.32 -20.90
N ARG A 268 20.18 -9.92 -21.95
CA ARG A 268 20.82 -8.59 -22.01
C ARG A 268 19.81 -7.46 -21.85
N ASP A 269 18.59 -7.68 -22.32
CA ASP A 269 17.46 -6.76 -22.27
C ASP A 269 16.40 -7.22 -21.25
N SER A 270 16.86 -7.61 -20.06
CA SER A 270 16.00 -8.11 -18.98
C SER A 270 15.10 -7.00 -18.43
N ARG A 271 13.85 -7.36 -18.10
CA ARG A 271 12.85 -6.45 -17.50
C ARG A 271 13.26 -5.91 -16.12
N HIS A 272 14.09 -6.64 -15.37
CA HIS A 272 14.65 -6.12 -14.12
C HIS A 272 15.42 -4.80 -14.27
N GLN A 273 15.96 -4.49 -15.46
CA GLN A 273 16.66 -3.22 -15.70
C GLN A 273 15.72 -2.03 -15.84
N TYR A 274 14.43 -2.26 -16.04
CA TYR A 274 13.42 -1.23 -16.31
C TYR A 274 12.48 -1.00 -15.12
N GLY A 275 12.70 -1.70 -14.00
CA GLY A 275 11.94 -1.51 -12.77
C GLY A 275 10.56 -2.18 -12.74
N ASP A 276 10.22 -2.95 -13.77
CA ASP A 276 8.91 -3.57 -13.92
C ASP A 276 8.94 -5.09 -13.73
N ALA A 277 10.01 -5.65 -13.15
CA ALA A 277 10.14 -7.07 -12.85
C ALA A 277 10.72 -7.35 -11.45
N ALA A 278 10.25 -8.44 -10.86
CA ALA A 278 10.79 -9.02 -9.64
C ALA A 278 10.83 -10.55 -9.72
N ASP A 279 11.86 -11.14 -9.11
CA ASP A 279 11.96 -12.57 -8.82
C ASP A 279 11.53 -12.75 -7.36
N VAL A 280 10.39 -13.40 -7.15
CA VAL A 280 9.78 -13.54 -5.82
C VAL A 280 9.59 -15.01 -5.44
N THR A 281 9.73 -15.26 -4.15
CA THR A 281 9.34 -16.52 -3.52
C THR A 281 8.24 -16.22 -2.52
N ILE A 282 7.16 -16.99 -2.56
CA ILE A 282 6.00 -16.83 -1.68
C ILE A 282 5.63 -18.22 -1.17
N ASP A 283 5.43 -18.37 0.14
CA ASP A 283 4.84 -19.57 0.75
C ASP A 283 3.33 -19.56 0.48
N ALA A 284 2.97 -19.95 -0.73
CA ALA A 284 1.59 -19.90 -1.21
C ALA A 284 0.71 -21.00 -0.62
N ASN A 285 1.30 -22.00 0.03
CA ASN A 285 0.57 -23.07 0.70
C ASN A 285 0.56 -22.95 2.24
N PHE A 286 1.27 -21.97 2.80
CA PHE A 286 1.30 -21.63 4.23
C PHE A 286 1.89 -22.74 5.13
N ASP A 287 2.74 -23.62 4.60
CA ASP A 287 3.44 -24.68 5.36
C ASP A 287 4.80 -24.24 5.94
N GLY A 288 5.16 -22.97 5.76
CA GLY A 288 6.42 -22.38 6.20
C GLY A 288 7.61 -22.74 5.32
N ARG A 289 7.39 -23.30 4.12
CA ARG A 289 8.44 -23.72 3.20
C ARG A 289 8.27 -23.08 1.84
N PHE A 290 9.39 -22.94 1.14
CA PHE A 290 9.43 -22.46 -0.23
C PHE A 290 9.73 -23.61 -1.17
N THR A 291 8.70 -24.10 -1.85
CA THR A 291 8.78 -25.29 -2.69
C THR A 291 8.32 -25.02 -4.12
N ALA A 292 8.59 -25.98 -5.00
CA ALA A 292 8.07 -25.95 -6.36
C ALA A 292 6.52 -26.01 -6.40
N ALA A 293 5.85 -26.50 -5.36
CA ALA A 293 4.40 -26.45 -5.28
C ALA A 293 3.92 -25.00 -5.10
N ASP A 294 4.60 -24.24 -4.24
CA ASP A 294 4.29 -22.82 -4.00
C ASP A 294 4.45 -21.99 -5.27
N SER A 295 5.56 -22.17 -5.99
CA SER A 295 5.76 -21.47 -7.26
C SER A 295 4.66 -21.76 -8.29
N ARG A 296 4.06 -22.97 -8.27
CA ARG A 296 2.93 -23.30 -9.16
C ARG A 296 1.64 -22.60 -8.72
N LEU A 297 1.39 -22.48 -7.42
CA LEU A 297 0.25 -21.73 -6.88
C LEU A 297 0.38 -20.23 -7.17
N VAL A 298 1.56 -19.65 -6.96
CA VAL A 298 1.87 -18.27 -7.37
C VAL A 298 1.62 -18.08 -8.86
N ALA A 299 2.04 -19.04 -9.69
CA ALA A 299 1.79 -18.94 -11.12
C ALA A 299 0.31 -18.95 -11.50
N LEU A 300 -0.52 -19.75 -10.81
CA LEU A 300 -1.96 -19.72 -11.00
C LEU A 300 -2.55 -18.37 -10.55
N ALA A 301 -2.06 -17.82 -9.44
CA ALA A 301 -2.47 -16.50 -8.96
C ALA A 301 -2.12 -15.40 -9.97
N VAL A 302 -0.94 -15.43 -10.58
CA VAL A 302 -0.56 -14.49 -11.65
C VAL A 302 -1.50 -14.58 -12.85
N GLU A 303 -1.87 -15.78 -13.30
CA GLU A 303 -2.80 -15.92 -14.43
C GLU A 303 -4.19 -15.36 -14.10
N ALA A 304 -4.69 -15.59 -12.88
CA ALA A 304 -5.96 -15.03 -12.43
C ALA A 304 -5.91 -13.49 -12.34
N VAL A 305 -4.86 -12.94 -11.74
CA VAL A 305 -4.66 -11.48 -11.66
C VAL A 305 -4.59 -10.85 -13.04
N GLU A 306 -3.85 -11.43 -14.00
CA GLU A 306 -3.77 -10.88 -15.37
C GLU A 306 -5.06 -11.05 -16.18
N GLN A 307 -5.95 -11.94 -15.76
CA GLN A 307 -7.28 -12.09 -16.36
C GLN A 307 -8.21 -10.96 -15.89
N ASP A 308 -8.20 -10.65 -14.59
CA ASP A 308 -9.04 -9.60 -14.00
C ASP A 308 -8.47 -8.19 -14.22
N HIS A 309 -7.14 -8.08 -14.33
CA HIS A 309 -6.38 -6.85 -14.53
C HIS A 309 -5.49 -6.94 -15.79
N PRO A 310 -6.07 -6.93 -17.00
CA PRO A 310 -5.32 -7.09 -18.25
C PRO A 310 -4.27 -5.99 -18.48
N GLU A 311 -4.40 -4.83 -17.84
CA GLU A 311 -3.44 -3.72 -17.85
C GLU A 311 -2.14 -4.03 -17.10
N LEU A 312 -2.15 -5.01 -16.18
CA LEU A 312 -0.98 -5.46 -15.42
C LEU A 312 -0.30 -6.68 -16.06
N ARG A 313 -0.71 -7.06 -17.27
CA ARG A 313 -0.19 -8.23 -17.98
C ARG A 313 1.31 -8.12 -18.25
N GLY A 314 2.03 -9.22 -18.06
CA GLY A 314 3.45 -9.27 -18.38
C GLY A 314 4.02 -10.68 -18.46
N GLY A 315 5.31 -10.80 -18.21
CA GLY A 315 6.06 -12.03 -18.20
C GLY A 315 5.94 -12.78 -16.87
N MET A 316 5.92 -14.11 -16.97
CA MET A 316 6.02 -15.00 -15.82
C MET A 316 6.98 -16.16 -16.13
N GLY A 317 7.98 -16.34 -15.28
CA GLY A 317 8.98 -17.41 -15.40
C GLY A 317 9.02 -18.30 -14.16
N LEU A 318 8.97 -19.61 -14.34
CA LEU A 318 9.06 -20.57 -13.23
C LEU A 318 10.49 -21.13 -13.10
N TYR A 319 11.09 -20.97 -11.92
CA TYR A 319 12.45 -21.43 -11.61
C TYR A 319 12.44 -22.41 -10.44
N THR A 320 12.07 -23.67 -10.72
CA THR A 320 11.80 -24.69 -9.70
C THR A 320 12.72 -25.91 -9.76
N SER A 321 13.76 -25.87 -10.60
CA SER A 321 14.72 -26.97 -10.71
C SER A 321 15.59 -27.09 -9.46
N ARG A 322 16.21 -28.26 -9.24
CA ARG A 322 17.16 -28.53 -8.13
C ARG A 322 18.40 -27.61 -8.10
N ARG A 323 18.58 -26.76 -9.12
CA ARG A 323 19.71 -25.81 -9.20
C ARG A 323 19.48 -24.58 -8.32
N TYR A 324 18.24 -24.29 -7.95
CA TYR A 324 17.86 -23.17 -7.11
C TYR A 324 17.64 -23.69 -5.70
N SER A 325 18.39 -23.15 -4.72
CA SER A 325 18.24 -23.51 -3.30
C SER A 325 16.84 -23.18 -2.80
N THR A 326 16.28 -22.09 -3.31
CA THR A 326 14.91 -21.64 -3.06
C THR A 326 14.24 -21.42 -4.44
N PRO A 327 13.18 -22.17 -4.76
CA PRO A 327 12.39 -21.93 -5.97
C PRO A 327 11.76 -20.53 -5.96
N TYR A 328 11.72 -19.88 -7.13
CA TYR A 328 11.14 -18.55 -7.28
C TYR A 328 10.34 -18.42 -8.57
N VAL A 329 9.54 -17.36 -8.63
CA VAL A 329 8.75 -16.95 -9.79
C VAL A 329 9.22 -15.57 -10.23
N HIS A 330 9.65 -15.48 -11.49
CA HIS A 330 9.80 -14.18 -12.15
C HIS A 330 8.41 -13.64 -12.46
N ILE A 331 8.12 -12.40 -12.08
CA ILE A 331 6.90 -11.67 -12.40
C ILE A 331 7.29 -10.31 -12.95
N ASP A 332 6.71 -9.90 -14.08
CA ASP A 332 6.84 -8.53 -14.58
C ASP A 332 5.53 -7.97 -15.14
N ALA A 333 5.49 -6.65 -15.34
CA ALA A 333 4.34 -5.90 -15.84
C ALA A 333 4.60 -5.25 -17.22
N ARG A 334 5.38 -5.92 -18.09
CA ARG A 334 5.85 -5.37 -19.39
C ARG A 334 4.77 -5.04 -20.44
N GLY A 335 3.49 -5.17 -20.10
CA GLY A 335 2.34 -4.96 -20.98
C GLY A 335 2.04 -6.09 -21.97
N LYS A 336 2.86 -7.15 -22.02
CA LYS A 336 2.65 -8.30 -22.92
C LYS A 336 2.93 -9.63 -22.24
N ARG A 337 2.04 -10.61 -22.51
CA ARG A 337 2.14 -11.94 -21.93
C ARG A 337 3.38 -12.67 -22.44
N ALA A 338 4.18 -13.19 -21.52
CA ALA A 338 5.27 -14.12 -21.82
C ALA A 338 5.34 -15.19 -20.73
N ARG A 339 5.61 -16.45 -21.10
CA ARG A 339 5.67 -17.59 -20.17
C ARG A 339 6.88 -18.45 -20.48
N TRP A 340 7.65 -18.82 -19.46
CA TRP A 340 8.80 -19.70 -19.63
C TRP A 340 9.11 -20.49 -18.34
N ARG A 341 10.04 -21.44 -18.48
CA ARG A 341 10.59 -22.23 -17.38
C ARG A 341 12.11 -22.19 -17.50
N GLY A 342 12.81 -21.97 -16.39
CA GLY A 342 14.28 -21.91 -16.34
C GLY A 342 14.94 -23.04 -15.57
#